data_AF-F5T2G4-F1
#
_entry.id   AF-F5T2G4-F1
#
_cell.length_a   1.000
_cell.length_b   1.000
_cell.length_c   1.000
_cell.angle_alpha   90.00
_cell.angle_beta   90.00
_cell.angle_gamma   90.00
#
_symmetry.space_group_name_H-M   'P 1'
#
loop_
_entity.id
_entity.type
_entity.pdbx_description
1 polymer ?
#
loop_
_entity_poly.entity_id
_entity_poly.type
_entity_poly.pdbx_seq_one_letter_code
_entity_poly.pdbx_strand_id
1 'polypeptide(L)'
;MDIRIQAVVISSVVAVFLLFIRDFLLPKLKATKEEKKQKIEIYKKYAEPLGKSAESIFWRLNEIFSNGTKSKFLERGKVITDFDNYKYISTLYRLGALLGWITAIKKEQSYIRASNDGDSKKLSGSLHKLEKSLADGPHTEENRARYLCEIWSIEVPEGELMALGSEISRIVKHELKVSEVQLISDLSADRNLEVARKCADYLCDSLNIDRIADEKLRATQFDVAKRLAIREAWIYRDWQTGIGELMLVKSESKSRTFDVIGYKEFEAMFESEEPEQQKWIKRLSKLFDGVAVNNVDANDMRIEQLKKTYKSIANLILIIDESEVDLGLLGTETIDMAKSICSEA
;
A
#
# COMPACT_ATOMS: atom_id res chain seq x y z
N MET A 1 54.00 -27.17 42.16
CA MET A 1 53.39 -27.97 41.09
C MET A 1 54.48 -28.30 40.10
N ASP A 2 54.68 -29.58 39.77
CA ASP A 2 55.72 -30.01 38.82
C ASP A 2 55.48 -29.34 37.45
N ILE A 3 56.54 -28.84 36.80
CA ILE A 3 56.51 -28.22 35.47
C ILE A 3 55.86 -29.18 34.46
N ARG A 4 56.03 -30.49 34.64
CA ARG A 4 55.38 -31.51 33.79
C ARG A 4 53.86 -31.50 33.95
N ILE A 5 53.35 -31.34 35.17
CA ILE A 5 51.91 -31.28 35.44
C ILE A 5 51.32 -29.99 34.85
N GLN A 6 52.02 -28.86 34.96
CA GLN A 6 51.63 -27.60 34.30
C GLN A 6 51.54 -27.76 32.78
N ALA A 7 52.54 -28.36 32.15
CA ALA A 7 52.54 -28.58 30.70
C ALA A 7 51.38 -29.47 30.22
N VAL A 8 51.06 -30.54 30.96
CA VAL A 8 49.93 -31.45 30.64
C VAL A 8 48.58 -30.75 30.80
N VAL A 9 48.41 -29.93 31.85
CA VAL A 9 47.16 -29.18 32.05
C VAL A 9 46.98 -28.11 30.96
N ILE A 10 48.03 -27.35 30.63
CA ILE A 10 47.97 -26.31 29.59
C ILE A 10 47.65 -26.95 28.22
N SER A 11 48.33 -28.03 27.85
CA SER A 11 48.09 -28.73 26.59
C SER A 11 46.68 -29.31 26.50
N SER A 12 46.14 -29.83 27.60
CA SER A 12 44.77 -30.35 27.66
C SER A 12 43.73 -29.23 27.53
N VAL A 13 43.93 -28.08 28.19
CA VAL A 13 43.05 -26.90 28.07
C VAL A 13 43.09 -26.33 26.64
N VAL A 14 44.28 -26.24 26.03
CA VAL A 14 44.42 -25.79 24.64
C VAL A 14 43.72 -26.75 23.68
N ALA A 15 43.84 -28.07 23.87
CA ALA A 15 43.17 -29.06 23.03
C ALA A 15 41.64 -28.95 23.13
N VAL A 16 41.08 -28.84 24.35
CA VAL A 16 39.64 -28.66 24.56
C VAL A 16 39.14 -27.33 23.97
N PHE A 17 39.91 -26.25 24.12
CA PHE A 17 39.58 -24.95 23.54
C PHE A 17 39.61 -24.96 22.01
N LEU A 18 40.59 -25.63 21.40
CA LEU A 18 40.66 -25.81 19.95
C LEU A 18 39.49 -26.66 19.42
N LEU A 19 39.09 -27.70 20.14
CA LEU A 19 37.89 -28.48 19.81
C LEU A 19 36.62 -27.63 19.92
N PHE A 20 36.47 -26.81 20.97
CA PHE A 20 35.34 -25.89 21.11
C PHE A 20 35.30 -24.85 19.97
N ILE A 21 36.43 -24.28 19.58
CA ILE A 21 36.50 -23.36 18.43
C ILE A 21 36.09 -24.10 17.14
N ARG A 22 36.66 -25.27 16.90
CA ARG A 22 36.47 -26.04 15.67
C ARG A 22 35.06 -26.57 15.51
N ASP A 23 34.49 -27.11 16.58
CA ASP A 23 33.24 -27.87 16.53
C ASP A 23 32.02 -27.02 16.90
N PHE A 24 32.22 -25.86 17.55
CA PHE A 24 31.12 -24.98 17.95
C PHE A 24 31.17 -23.59 17.32
N LEU A 25 32.28 -22.86 17.44
CA LEU A 25 32.36 -21.47 16.94
C LEU A 25 32.46 -21.39 15.42
N LEU A 26 33.38 -22.15 14.80
CA LEU A 26 33.58 -22.13 13.34
C LEU A 26 32.35 -22.58 12.55
N PRO A 27 31.62 -23.65 12.92
CA PRO A 27 30.42 -24.06 12.20
C PRO A 27 29.31 -23.04 12.33
N LYS A 28 29.14 -22.44 13.52
CA LYS A 28 28.15 -21.37 13.76
C LYS A 28 28.45 -20.13 12.91
N LEU A 29 29.72 -19.69 12.87
CA LEU A 29 30.15 -18.56 12.03
C LEU A 29 30.01 -18.85 10.53
N LYS A 30 30.35 -20.07 10.09
CA LYS A 30 30.17 -20.50 8.69
C LYS A 30 28.70 -20.54 8.30
N ALA A 31 27.84 -21.14 9.14
CA ALA A 31 26.39 -21.20 8.91
C ALA A 31 25.79 -19.80 8.79
N THR A 32 26.13 -18.87 9.69
CA THR A 32 25.65 -17.47 9.60
C THR A 32 26.14 -16.77 8.34
N LYS A 33 27.38 -17.04 7.90
CA LYS A 33 27.95 -16.47 6.67
C LYS A 33 27.29 -17.04 5.41
N GLU A 34 27.00 -18.35 5.40
CA GLU A 34 26.31 -19.02 4.28
C GLU A 34 24.84 -18.58 4.18
N GLU A 35 24.12 -18.47 5.30
CA GLU A 35 22.77 -17.90 5.36
C GLU A 35 22.74 -16.46 4.82
N LYS A 36 23.68 -15.61 5.24
CA LYS A 36 23.80 -14.23 4.73
C LYS A 36 24.05 -14.22 3.22
N LYS A 37 24.92 -15.09 2.70
CA LYS A 37 25.19 -15.19 1.27
C LYS A 37 23.96 -15.61 0.47
N GLN A 38 23.23 -16.63 0.90
CA GLN A 38 22.03 -17.13 0.20
C GLN A 38 20.95 -16.05 0.10
N LYS A 39 20.75 -15.26 1.16
CA LYS A 39 19.79 -14.15 1.13
C LYS A 39 20.19 -13.02 0.20
N ILE A 40 21.45 -12.61 0.23
CA ILE A 40 21.97 -11.62 -0.73
C ILE A 40 21.79 -12.15 -2.16
N GLU A 41 22.00 -13.44 -2.38
CA GLU A 41 21.80 -14.04 -3.70
C GLU A 41 20.34 -13.99 -4.16
N ILE A 42 19.38 -14.32 -3.29
CA ILE A 42 17.93 -14.14 -3.57
C ILE A 42 17.59 -12.68 -3.79
N TYR A 43 18.13 -11.79 -2.98
CA TYR A 43 17.96 -10.37 -3.18
C TYR A 43 18.43 -9.96 -4.58
N LYS A 44 19.63 -10.37 -5.00
CA LYS A 44 20.14 -10.12 -6.35
C LYS A 44 19.21 -10.69 -7.45
N LYS A 45 18.65 -11.88 -7.23
CA LYS A 45 17.76 -12.56 -8.19
C LYS A 45 16.43 -11.82 -8.41
N TYR A 46 15.93 -11.12 -7.40
CA TYR A 46 14.63 -10.46 -7.43
C TYR A 46 14.70 -8.91 -7.42
N ALA A 47 15.84 -8.32 -7.10
CA ALA A 47 16.01 -6.86 -7.05
C ALA A 47 15.82 -6.21 -8.41
N GLU A 48 16.35 -6.81 -9.48
CA GLU A 48 16.17 -6.35 -10.85
C GLU A 48 14.70 -6.31 -11.29
N PRO A 49 13.97 -7.43 -11.28
CA PRO A 49 12.57 -7.40 -11.69
C PRO A 49 11.68 -6.55 -10.77
N LEU A 50 11.97 -6.52 -9.46
CA LEU A 50 11.29 -5.64 -8.51
C LEU A 50 11.51 -4.16 -8.87
N GLY A 51 12.76 -3.76 -9.10
CA GLY A 51 13.14 -2.39 -9.47
C GLY A 51 12.49 -1.95 -10.77
N LYS A 52 12.50 -2.79 -11.80
CA LYS A 52 11.83 -2.52 -13.09
C LYS A 52 10.32 -2.40 -12.96
N SER A 53 9.71 -3.25 -12.14
CA SER A 53 8.27 -3.16 -11.90
C SER A 53 7.90 -1.90 -11.09
N ALA A 54 8.70 -1.54 -10.09
CA ALA A 54 8.55 -0.31 -9.33
C ALA A 54 8.70 0.95 -10.22
N GLU A 55 9.73 0.99 -11.07
CA GLU A 55 9.95 2.07 -12.06
C GLU A 55 8.74 2.21 -13.00
N SER A 56 8.19 1.09 -13.49
CA SER A 56 7.04 1.09 -14.40
C SER A 56 5.79 1.74 -13.79
N ILE A 57 5.41 1.35 -12.56
CA ILE A 57 4.25 1.95 -11.89
C ILE A 57 4.56 3.37 -11.39
N PHE A 58 5.80 3.67 -11.01
CA PHE A 58 6.25 5.01 -10.65
C PHE A 58 5.99 6.01 -11.77
N TRP A 59 6.41 5.70 -12.99
CA TRP A 59 6.17 6.59 -14.14
C TRP A 59 4.70 6.72 -14.51
N ARG A 60 3.90 5.66 -14.31
CA ARG A 60 2.45 5.75 -14.48
C ARG A 60 1.81 6.69 -13.45
N LEU A 61 2.22 6.63 -12.19
CA LEU A 61 1.74 7.54 -11.15
C LEU A 61 2.22 8.96 -11.36
N ASN A 62 3.48 9.15 -11.79
CA ASN A 62 3.99 10.44 -12.25
C ASN A 62 3.11 11.01 -13.37
N GLU A 63 2.76 10.18 -14.36
CA GLU A 63 1.87 10.59 -15.44
C GLU A 63 0.50 11.06 -14.92
N ILE A 64 -0.07 10.33 -13.97
CA ILE A 64 -1.38 10.63 -13.35
C ILE A 64 -1.34 11.97 -12.59
N PHE A 65 -0.26 12.27 -11.88
CA PHE A 65 -0.18 13.44 -10.99
C PHE A 65 0.47 14.68 -11.60
N SER A 66 1.32 14.54 -12.62
CA SER A 66 2.10 15.67 -13.17
C SER A 66 1.37 16.49 -14.23
N ASN A 67 0.24 16.02 -14.77
CA ASN A 67 -0.56 16.78 -15.72
C ASN A 67 -2.04 16.39 -15.62
N GLY A 68 -2.91 17.38 -15.33
CA GLY A 68 -4.33 17.15 -15.08
C GLY A 68 -5.14 16.55 -16.25
N THR A 69 -4.61 16.51 -17.47
CA THR A 69 -5.30 15.82 -18.58
C THR A 69 -4.95 14.35 -18.68
N LYS A 70 -3.83 13.92 -18.09
CA LYS A 70 -3.30 12.56 -18.28
C LYS A 70 -3.94 11.52 -17.38
N SER A 71 -4.68 11.92 -16.34
CA SER A 71 -5.43 11.01 -15.46
C SER A 71 -6.83 10.63 -15.97
N LYS A 72 -7.31 11.23 -17.08
CA LYS A 72 -8.70 11.07 -17.56
C LYS A 72 -9.12 9.62 -17.82
N PHE A 73 -8.18 8.75 -18.17
CA PHE A 73 -8.45 7.33 -18.39
C PHE A 73 -8.96 6.59 -17.12
N LEU A 74 -8.77 7.18 -15.93
CA LEU A 74 -9.28 6.67 -14.65
C LEU A 74 -10.76 6.96 -14.43
N GLU A 75 -11.33 7.99 -15.05
CA GLU A 75 -12.73 8.41 -14.81
C GLU A 75 -13.76 7.45 -15.43
N ARG A 76 -13.35 6.61 -16.39
CA ARG A 76 -14.15 5.53 -17.01
C ARG A 76 -15.57 6.00 -17.41
N GLY A 77 -15.64 6.90 -18.39
CA GLY A 77 -16.90 7.44 -18.92
C GLY A 77 -17.74 6.43 -19.73
N LYS A 78 -18.90 6.88 -20.24
CA LYS A 78 -19.79 6.05 -21.08
C LYS A 78 -19.15 5.58 -22.39
N VAL A 79 -18.24 6.38 -22.94
CA VAL A 79 -17.45 6.05 -24.12
C VAL A 79 -16.00 5.97 -23.68
N ILE A 80 -15.38 4.82 -23.92
CA ILE A 80 -14.00 4.54 -23.55
C ILE A 80 -13.25 4.29 -24.84
N THR A 81 -12.22 5.09 -25.12
CA THR A 81 -11.36 4.87 -26.28
C THR A 81 -10.45 3.68 -26.03
N ASP A 82 -9.98 3.01 -27.09
CA ASP A 82 -9.01 1.91 -26.96
C ASP A 82 -7.74 2.35 -26.21
N PHE A 83 -7.32 3.60 -26.42
CA PHE A 83 -6.19 4.19 -25.74
C PHE A 83 -6.43 4.36 -24.23
N ASP A 84 -7.59 4.86 -23.82
CA ASP A 84 -7.95 4.99 -22.40
C ASP A 84 -8.10 3.60 -21.75
N ASN A 85 -8.67 2.65 -22.48
CA ASN A 85 -8.82 1.28 -22.01
C ASN A 85 -7.45 0.61 -21.79
N TYR A 86 -6.54 0.73 -22.77
CA TYR A 86 -5.16 0.27 -22.64
C TYR A 86 -4.45 0.93 -21.44
N LYS A 87 -4.54 2.26 -21.29
CA LYS A 87 -3.90 2.96 -20.17
C LYS A 87 -4.43 2.48 -18.83
N TYR A 88 -5.73 2.23 -18.74
CA TYR A 88 -6.36 1.70 -17.54
C TYR A 88 -5.88 0.28 -17.23
N ILE A 89 -6.03 -0.68 -18.16
CA ILE A 89 -5.65 -2.08 -17.96
C ILE A 89 -4.15 -2.19 -17.67
N SER A 90 -3.31 -1.48 -18.43
CA SER A 90 -1.86 -1.46 -18.20
C SER A 90 -1.47 -0.77 -16.88
N THR A 91 -2.32 0.09 -16.30
CA THR A 91 -2.09 0.63 -14.94
C THR A 91 -2.33 -0.46 -13.89
N LEU A 92 -3.43 -1.21 -14.03
CA LEU A 92 -3.71 -2.36 -13.17
C LEU A 92 -2.58 -3.39 -13.26
N TYR A 93 -2.16 -3.75 -14.47
CA TYR A 93 -1.06 -4.67 -14.69
C TYR A 93 0.22 -4.24 -13.97
N ARG A 94 0.63 -2.97 -14.08
CA ARG A 94 1.88 -2.48 -13.48
C ARG A 94 1.85 -2.59 -11.95
N LEU A 95 0.73 -2.25 -11.32
CA LEU A 95 0.59 -2.42 -9.87
C LEU A 95 0.52 -3.90 -9.49
N GLY A 96 -0.26 -4.70 -10.23
CA GLY A 96 -0.34 -6.14 -10.04
C GLY A 96 1.04 -6.82 -10.13
N ALA A 97 1.83 -6.46 -11.14
CA ALA A 97 3.17 -7.00 -11.34
C ALA A 97 4.09 -6.66 -10.17
N LEU A 98 4.01 -5.44 -9.64
CA LEU A 98 4.79 -5.05 -8.47
C LEU A 98 4.41 -5.89 -7.24
N LEU A 99 3.10 -6.08 -7.00
CA LEU A 99 2.60 -6.96 -5.93
C LEU A 99 3.01 -8.42 -6.15
N GLY A 100 3.07 -8.88 -7.41
CA GLY A 100 3.58 -10.18 -7.80
C GLY A 100 5.04 -10.35 -7.37
N TRP A 101 5.92 -9.42 -7.72
CA TRP A 101 7.33 -9.47 -7.31
C TRP A 101 7.52 -9.40 -5.80
N ILE A 102 6.73 -8.58 -5.10
CA ILE A 102 6.74 -8.53 -3.63
C ILE A 102 6.34 -9.90 -3.06
N THR A 103 5.32 -10.54 -3.62
CA THR A 103 4.84 -11.85 -3.17
C THR A 103 5.84 -12.96 -3.48
N ALA A 104 6.50 -12.92 -4.65
CA ALA A 104 7.58 -13.84 -5.01
C ALA A 104 8.72 -13.78 -3.98
N ILE A 105 9.20 -12.57 -3.66
CA ILE A 105 10.25 -12.36 -2.66
C ILE A 105 9.84 -12.93 -1.30
N LYS A 106 8.60 -12.66 -0.85
CA LYS A 106 8.10 -13.15 0.43
C LYS A 106 8.00 -14.68 0.47
N LYS A 107 7.48 -15.29 -0.60
CA LYS A 107 7.40 -16.75 -0.70
C LYS A 107 8.81 -17.36 -0.67
N GLU A 108 9.76 -16.84 -1.43
CA GLU A 108 11.14 -17.33 -1.44
C GLU A 108 11.84 -17.15 -0.07
N GLN A 109 11.66 -15.98 0.56
CA GLN A 109 12.23 -15.69 1.87
C GLN A 109 11.64 -16.54 2.99
N SER A 110 10.37 -16.96 2.90
CA SER A 110 9.76 -17.85 3.88
C SER A 110 10.48 -19.20 4.01
N TYR A 111 11.19 -19.63 2.96
CA TYR A 111 12.00 -20.84 2.97
C TYR A 111 13.39 -20.65 3.61
N ILE A 112 13.78 -19.40 3.95
CA ILE A 112 15.09 -19.08 4.51
C ILE A 112 14.96 -18.47 5.90
N ARG A 113 15.63 -19.08 6.89
CA ARG A 113 15.64 -18.58 8.28
C ARG A 113 16.12 -17.13 8.35
N ALA A 114 15.42 -16.34 9.17
CA ALA A 114 15.61 -14.90 9.28
C ALA A 114 17.00 -14.50 9.84
N SER A 115 17.99 -14.23 9.00
CA SER A 115 19.15 -13.39 9.36
C SER A 115 18.81 -11.88 9.27
N ASN A 116 19.40 -11.11 10.18
CA ASN A 116 19.28 -9.65 10.34
C ASN A 116 20.44 -8.92 9.62
N ASP A 117 20.45 -8.86 8.29
CA ASP A 117 21.35 -7.90 7.60
C ASP A 117 20.66 -6.53 7.41
N GLY A 118 21.46 -5.47 7.27
CA GLY A 118 20.98 -4.09 7.25
C GLY A 118 20.14 -3.77 6.01
N ASP A 119 20.55 -4.22 4.84
CA ASP A 119 19.91 -3.88 3.56
C ASP A 119 18.63 -4.66 3.33
N SER A 120 18.59 -5.95 3.69
CA SER A 120 17.35 -6.74 3.70
C SER A 120 16.34 -6.10 4.64
N LYS A 121 16.77 -5.58 5.80
CA LYS A 121 15.88 -4.89 6.74
C LYS A 121 15.35 -3.57 6.16
N LYS A 122 16.20 -2.77 5.50
CA LYS A 122 15.78 -1.53 4.82
C LYS A 122 14.75 -1.81 3.73
N LEU A 123 15.02 -2.79 2.86
CA LEU A 123 14.11 -3.19 1.79
C LEU A 123 12.79 -3.71 2.36
N SER A 124 12.82 -4.66 3.29
CA SER A 124 11.59 -5.18 3.92
C SER A 124 10.80 -4.07 4.60
N GLY A 125 11.48 -3.10 5.23
CA GLY A 125 10.84 -1.90 5.76
C GLY A 125 10.19 -1.03 4.69
N SER A 126 10.84 -0.87 3.52
CA SER A 126 10.28 -0.12 2.38
C SER A 126 9.07 -0.82 1.77
N LEU A 127 9.16 -2.14 1.54
CA LEU A 127 8.06 -2.97 1.08
C LEU A 127 6.88 -2.88 2.05
N HIS A 128 7.14 -2.97 3.36
CA HIS A 128 6.10 -2.80 4.37
C HIS A 128 5.43 -1.42 4.30
N LYS A 129 6.20 -0.34 4.11
CA LYS A 129 5.64 1.02 3.94
C LYS A 129 4.76 1.13 2.68
N LEU A 130 5.19 0.52 1.57
CA LEU A 130 4.40 0.47 0.34
C LEU A 130 3.09 -0.29 0.53
N GLU A 131 3.16 -1.49 1.10
CA GLU A 131 1.97 -2.29 1.39
C GLU A 131 1.04 -1.58 2.38
N LYS A 132 1.61 -0.87 3.36
CA LYS A 132 0.87 -0.02 4.29
C LYS A 132 0.16 1.11 3.56
N SER A 133 0.81 1.81 2.62
CA SER A 133 0.13 2.87 1.85
C SER A 133 -1.02 2.39 0.97
N LEU A 134 -1.04 1.10 0.61
CA LEU A 134 -2.14 0.46 -0.11
C LEU A 134 -3.26 -0.05 0.82
N ALA A 135 -2.90 -0.47 2.04
CA ALA A 135 -3.84 -1.03 3.02
C ALA A 135 -4.52 0.03 3.89
N ASP A 136 -3.76 1.06 4.29
CA ASP A 136 -4.20 2.09 5.21
C ASP A 136 -4.66 3.30 4.39
N GLY A 137 -5.99 3.50 4.31
CA GLY A 137 -6.55 4.74 3.77
C GLY A 137 -6.19 5.94 4.65
N PRO A 138 -6.44 7.18 4.17
CA PRO A 138 -6.45 8.36 5.04
C PRO A 138 -7.37 8.16 6.27
N HIS A 139 -7.20 8.97 7.32
CA HIS A 139 -8.11 8.97 8.48
C HIS A 139 -9.47 9.53 8.06
N THR A 140 -10.26 8.74 7.34
CA THR A 140 -11.52 9.19 6.73
C THR A 140 -12.58 9.46 7.77
N GLU A 141 -12.54 8.74 8.88
CA GLU A 141 -13.30 9.05 10.09
C GLU A 141 -13.03 10.49 10.54
N GLU A 142 -11.76 10.85 10.72
CA GLU A 142 -11.36 12.20 11.14
C GLU A 142 -11.84 13.27 10.15
N ASN A 143 -11.68 13.02 8.85
CA ASN A 143 -12.15 13.92 7.80
C ASN A 143 -13.67 14.10 7.82
N ARG A 144 -14.46 13.04 8.10
CA ARG A 144 -15.92 13.16 8.25
C ARG A 144 -16.27 14.13 9.37
N ALA A 145 -15.65 14.00 10.55
CA ALA A 145 -15.87 14.94 11.65
C ALA A 145 -15.46 16.36 11.26
N ARG A 146 -14.25 16.52 10.72
CA ARG A 146 -13.70 17.82 10.30
C ARG A 146 -14.61 18.54 9.31
N TYR A 147 -15.11 17.86 8.29
CA TYR A 147 -16.02 18.46 7.31
C TYR A 147 -17.35 18.90 7.92
N LEU A 148 -17.94 18.11 8.83
CA LEU A 148 -19.18 18.52 9.50
C LEU A 148 -18.95 19.72 10.41
N CYS A 149 -17.85 19.72 11.16
CA CYS A 149 -17.44 20.85 11.98
C CYS A 149 -17.23 22.12 11.12
N GLU A 150 -16.60 22.01 9.95
CA GLU A 150 -16.45 23.12 8.99
C GLU A 150 -17.80 23.66 8.49
N ILE A 151 -18.70 22.80 8.03
CA ILE A 151 -20.03 23.19 7.52
C ILE A 151 -20.81 23.97 8.60
N TRP A 152 -20.71 23.53 9.85
CA TRP A 152 -21.48 24.10 10.94
C TRP A 152 -20.73 25.14 11.77
N SER A 153 -19.46 25.38 11.44
CA SER A 153 -18.56 26.31 12.15
C SER A 153 -18.38 25.95 13.63
N ILE A 154 -18.15 24.67 13.88
CA ILE A 154 -17.89 24.12 15.23
C ILE A 154 -16.38 23.98 15.42
N GLU A 155 -15.86 24.57 16.48
CA GLU A 155 -14.47 24.35 16.89
C GLU A 155 -14.33 23.03 17.64
N VAL A 156 -13.31 22.24 17.29
CA VAL A 156 -13.07 20.94 17.92
C VAL A 156 -11.58 20.72 18.16
N PRO A 157 -11.18 20.23 19.35
CA PRO A 157 -9.80 19.84 19.59
C PRO A 157 -9.37 18.71 18.65
N GLU A 158 -8.16 18.78 18.10
CA GLU A 158 -7.64 17.80 17.15
C GLU A 158 -7.64 16.36 17.71
N GLY A 159 -7.44 16.21 19.02
CA GLY A 159 -7.48 14.92 19.72
C GLY A 159 -8.85 14.24 19.76
N GLU A 160 -9.94 14.94 19.49
CA GLU A 160 -11.31 14.41 19.57
C GLU A 160 -11.88 13.99 18.21
N LEU A 161 -11.32 14.52 17.10
CA LEU A 161 -11.82 14.30 15.74
C LEU A 161 -11.96 12.81 15.36
N MET A 162 -11.02 11.98 15.79
CA MET A 162 -11.04 10.54 15.50
C MET A 162 -12.23 9.84 16.16
N ALA A 163 -12.51 10.15 17.42
CA ALA A 163 -13.62 9.55 18.17
C ALA A 163 -14.96 9.98 17.57
N LEU A 164 -15.11 11.29 17.32
CA LEU A 164 -16.31 11.85 16.70
C LEU A 164 -16.54 11.29 15.31
N GLY A 165 -15.47 11.22 14.51
CA GLY A 165 -15.47 10.70 13.16
C GLY A 165 -15.88 9.23 13.06
N SER A 166 -15.44 8.42 14.02
CA SER A 166 -15.79 6.99 14.11
C SER A 166 -17.29 6.81 14.32
N GLU A 167 -17.89 7.65 15.17
CA GLU A 167 -19.32 7.58 15.48
C GLU A 167 -20.18 8.16 14.35
N ILE A 168 -19.77 9.27 13.73
CA ILE A 168 -20.39 9.78 12.49
C ILE A 168 -20.39 8.69 11.42
N SER A 169 -19.27 7.97 11.27
CA SER A 169 -19.17 6.85 10.34
C SER A 169 -20.14 5.72 10.66
N ARG A 170 -20.40 5.46 11.96
CA ARG A 170 -21.39 4.47 12.40
C ARG A 170 -22.81 4.90 12.03
N ILE A 171 -23.16 6.17 12.26
CA ILE A 171 -24.46 6.76 11.89
C ILE A 171 -24.68 6.62 10.39
N VAL A 172 -23.71 7.06 9.58
CA VAL A 172 -23.75 6.94 8.12
C VAL A 172 -23.96 5.49 7.67
N LYS A 173 -23.11 4.56 8.13
CA LYS A 173 -23.19 3.14 7.74
C LYS A 173 -24.53 2.51 8.12
N HIS A 174 -25.08 2.89 9.28
CA HIS A 174 -26.40 2.44 9.68
C HIS A 174 -27.48 2.91 8.68
N GLU A 175 -27.46 4.19 8.30
CA GLU A 175 -28.50 4.73 7.42
C GLU A 175 -28.40 4.19 5.98
N LEU A 176 -27.18 3.98 5.48
CA LEU A 176 -26.96 3.32 4.19
C LEU A 176 -27.54 1.90 4.18
N LYS A 177 -27.36 1.15 5.27
CA LYS A 177 -27.91 -0.20 5.41
C LYS A 177 -29.44 -0.20 5.49
N VAL A 178 -30.02 0.72 6.27
CA VAL A 178 -31.49 0.84 6.41
C VAL A 178 -32.14 1.25 5.09
N SER A 179 -31.45 2.07 4.30
CA SER A 179 -31.95 2.57 3.01
C SER A 179 -31.55 1.70 1.81
N GLU A 180 -30.82 0.60 2.04
CA GLU A 180 -30.32 -0.33 1.01
C GLU A 180 -29.51 0.33 -0.12
N VAL A 181 -28.76 1.40 0.20
CA VAL A 181 -27.89 2.11 -0.75
C VAL A 181 -26.42 1.96 -0.40
N GLN A 182 -25.54 2.20 -1.38
CA GLN A 182 -24.09 2.10 -1.18
C GLN A 182 -23.45 3.45 -0.81
N LEU A 183 -24.00 4.57 -1.29
CA LEU A 183 -23.48 5.91 -1.04
C LEU A 183 -24.55 6.83 -0.43
N ILE A 184 -24.11 7.80 0.38
CA ILE A 184 -25.01 8.82 0.95
C ILE A 184 -25.66 9.66 -0.15
N SER A 185 -24.94 9.90 -1.24
CA SER A 185 -25.47 10.62 -2.42
C SER A 185 -26.71 9.97 -3.02
N ASP A 186 -26.94 8.69 -2.73
CA ASP A 186 -28.06 7.91 -3.26
C ASP A 186 -29.28 7.95 -2.32
N LEU A 187 -29.17 8.57 -1.15
CA LEU A 187 -30.27 8.75 -0.21
C LEU A 187 -31.25 9.81 -0.72
N SER A 188 -32.54 9.66 -0.33
CA SER A 188 -33.53 10.71 -0.55
C SER A 188 -33.21 11.97 0.27
N ALA A 189 -33.79 13.11 -0.11
CA ALA A 189 -33.61 14.37 0.62
C ALA A 189 -33.99 14.24 2.11
N ASP A 190 -35.13 13.62 2.41
CA ASP A 190 -35.58 13.43 3.79
C ASP A 190 -34.59 12.58 4.61
N ARG A 191 -34.01 11.55 3.99
CA ARG A 191 -32.98 10.72 4.64
C ARG A 191 -31.66 11.44 4.81
N ASN A 192 -31.26 12.27 3.85
CA ASN A 192 -30.09 13.14 3.99
C ASN A 192 -30.25 14.10 5.17
N LEU A 193 -31.43 14.72 5.32
CA LEU A 193 -31.74 15.56 6.47
C LEU A 193 -31.67 14.78 7.79
N GLU A 194 -32.19 13.56 7.81
CA GLU A 194 -32.14 12.69 9.00
C GLU A 194 -30.70 12.35 9.39
N VAL A 195 -29.84 12.00 8.44
CA VAL A 195 -28.41 11.77 8.68
C VAL A 195 -27.74 13.04 9.22
N ALA A 196 -27.97 14.19 8.58
CA ALA A 196 -27.42 15.46 9.01
C ALA A 196 -27.84 15.79 10.45
N ARG A 197 -29.12 15.58 10.80
CA ARG A 197 -29.63 15.79 12.15
C ARG A 197 -28.99 14.84 13.16
N LYS A 198 -28.94 13.54 12.88
CA LYS A 198 -28.28 12.54 13.77
C LYS A 198 -26.82 12.89 14.03
N CYS A 199 -26.08 13.32 12.99
CA CYS A 199 -24.68 13.71 13.13
C CYS A 199 -24.53 15.02 13.93
N ALA A 200 -25.38 16.00 13.67
CA ALA A 200 -25.40 17.27 14.39
C ALA A 200 -25.71 17.08 15.87
N ASP A 201 -26.76 16.32 16.20
CA ASP A 201 -27.16 16.03 17.58
C ASP A 201 -26.00 15.35 18.33
N TYR A 202 -25.38 14.34 17.72
CA TYR A 202 -24.23 13.65 18.33
C TYR A 202 -23.03 14.58 18.56
N LEU A 203 -22.68 15.43 17.58
CA LEU A 203 -21.60 16.39 17.73
C LEU A 203 -21.91 17.41 18.84
N CYS A 204 -23.14 17.91 18.89
CA CYS A 204 -23.55 18.88 19.91
C CYS A 204 -23.51 18.30 21.32
N ASP A 205 -24.03 17.07 21.48
CA ASP A 205 -24.04 16.36 22.76
C ASP A 205 -22.61 16.02 23.21
N SER A 206 -21.75 15.58 22.29
CA SER A 206 -20.37 15.18 22.62
C SER A 206 -19.49 16.38 22.97
N LEU A 207 -19.69 17.52 22.30
CA LEU A 207 -18.93 18.76 22.54
C LEU A 207 -19.59 19.68 23.56
N ASN A 208 -20.76 19.31 24.08
CA ASN A 208 -21.57 20.10 25.01
C ASN A 208 -21.83 21.53 24.50
N ILE A 209 -22.28 21.65 23.25
CA ILE A 209 -22.64 22.91 22.59
C ILE A 209 -24.14 22.96 22.26
N ASP A 210 -24.62 24.17 21.97
CA ASP A 210 -26.01 24.37 21.58
C ASP A 210 -26.36 23.63 20.28
N ARG A 211 -27.60 23.11 20.24
CA ARG A 211 -28.10 22.38 19.08
C ARG A 211 -28.13 23.25 17.83
N ILE A 212 -27.81 22.62 16.70
CA ILE A 212 -27.93 23.25 15.38
C ILE A 212 -29.41 23.40 15.02
N ALA A 213 -29.81 24.61 14.65
CA ALA A 213 -31.18 24.91 14.23
C ALA A 213 -31.60 24.09 12.99
N ASP A 214 -32.87 23.64 12.97
CA ASP A 214 -33.41 22.79 11.89
C ASP A 214 -33.34 23.47 10.51
N GLU A 215 -33.50 24.80 10.47
CA GLU A 215 -33.37 25.60 9.25
C GLU A 215 -31.96 25.49 8.66
N LYS A 216 -30.92 25.53 9.50
CA LYS A 216 -29.52 25.38 9.07
C LYS A 216 -29.25 23.94 8.60
N LEU A 217 -29.82 22.94 9.27
CA LEU A 217 -29.71 21.55 8.84
C LEU A 217 -30.34 21.33 7.45
N ARG A 218 -31.55 21.85 7.22
CA ARG A 218 -32.21 21.78 5.90
C ARG A 218 -31.42 22.50 4.81
N ALA A 219 -30.82 23.64 5.12
CA ALA A 219 -30.02 24.40 4.17
C ALA A 219 -28.72 23.66 3.79
N THR A 220 -28.10 22.95 4.74
CA THR A 220 -26.78 22.31 4.57
C THR A 220 -26.84 20.81 4.25
N GLN A 221 -28.01 20.19 4.25
CA GLN A 221 -28.16 18.72 4.13
C GLN A 221 -27.46 18.12 2.90
N PHE A 222 -27.47 18.82 1.76
CA PHE A 222 -26.85 18.33 0.52
C PHE A 222 -25.33 18.50 0.54
N ASP A 223 -24.82 19.54 1.20
CA ASP A 223 -23.38 19.72 1.40
C ASP A 223 -22.84 18.67 2.38
N VAL A 224 -23.59 18.39 3.45
CA VAL A 224 -23.32 17.29 4.38
C VAL A 224 -23.28 15.96 3.62
N ALA A 225 -24.32 15.68 2.82
CA ALA A 225 -24.38 14.47 2.01
C ALA A 225 -23.18 14.34 1.05
N LYS A 226 -22.85 15.43 0.34
CA LYS A 226 -21.68 15.50 -0.56
C LYS A 226 -20.38 15.23 0.18
N ARG A 227 -20.14 15.87 1.33
CA ARG A 227 -18.91 15.76 2.15
C ARG A 227 -18.76 14.41 2.85
N LEU A 228 -19.88 13.78 3.23
CA LEU A 228 -19.87 12.46 3.85
C LEU A 228 -19.84 11.31 2.83
N ALA A 229 -20.14 11.56 1.55
CA ALA A 229 -20.01 10.61 0.44
C ALA A 229 -18.54 10.36 0.05
N ILE A 230 -17.71 10.08 1.05
CA ILE A 230 -16.27 9.83 0.88
C ILE A 230 -16.06 8.48 0.21
N ARG A 231 -15.38 8.48 -0.94
CA ARG A 231 -14.98 7.25 -1.63
C ARG A 231 -13.64 6.74 -1.09
N GLU A 232 -13.59 5.46 -0.79
CA GLU A 232 -12.42 4.77 -0.24
C GLU A 232 -12.20 3.46 -0.99
N ALA A 233 -10.94 3.04 -1.18
CA ALA A 233 -10.62 1.72 -1.70
C ALA A 233 -9.35 1.17 -1.06
N TRP A 234 -9.54 0.36 -0.03
CA TRP A 234 -8.41 -0.34 0.58
C TRP A 234 -8.06 -1.59 -0.22
N ILE A 235 -6.77 -1.78 -0.48
CA ILE A 235 -6.26 -3.08 -0.87
C ILE A 235 -5.63 -3.68 0.38
N TYR A 236 -6.42 -4.41 1.16
CA TYR A 236 -5.95 -5.05 2.39
C TYR A 236 -4.77 -5.98 2.14
N ARG A 237 -3.95 -6.26 3.16
CA ARG A 237 -2.73 -7.10 3.02
C ARG A 237 -3.01 -8.49 2.44
N ASP A 238 -4.11 -9.12 2.85
CA ASP A 238 -4.53 -10.42 2.29
C ASP A 238 -4.92 -10.28 0.82
N TRP A 239 -5.47 -9.13 0.43
CA TRP A 239 -5.80 -8.84 -0.95
C TRP A 239 -4.56 -8.56 -1.79
N GLN A 240 -3.59 -7.83 -1.24
CA GLN A 240 -2.30 -7.61 -1.89
C GLN A 240 -1.59 -8.95 -2.16
N THR A 241 -1.62 -9.86 -1.18
CA THR A 241 -1.07 -11.21 -1.32
C THR A 241 -1.82 -11.99 -2.40
N GLY A 242 -3.15 -12.05 -2.35
CA GLY A 242 -3.93 -12.78 -3.36
C GLY A 242 -3.80 -12.21 -4.78
N ILE A 243 -3.73 -10.88 -4.92
CA ILE A 243 -3.41 -10.22 -6.20
C ILE A 243 -2.00 -10.59 -6.65
N GLY A 244 -1.02 -10.57 -5.74
CA GLY A 244 0.34 -10.97 -6.07
C GLY A 244 0.42 -12.44 -6.51
N GLU A 245 -0.29 -13.34 -5.83
CA GLU A 245 -0.37 -14.77 -6.20
C GLU A 245 -1.00 -15.00 -7.56
N LEU A 246 -2.05 -14.25 -7.92
CA LEU A 246 -2.64 -14.26 -9.25
C LEU A 246 -1.59 -13.95 -10.34
N MET A 247 -0.61 -13.13 -10.01
CA MET A 247 0.42 -12.68 -10.94
C MET A 247 1.60 -13.66 -11.04
N LEU A 248 1.70 -14.67 -10.16
CA LEU A 248 2.85 -15.57 -10.12
C LEU A 248 2.71 -16.75 -11.07
N VAL A 249 3.82 -17.08 -11.73
CA VAL A 249 4.05 -18.34 -12.42
C VAL A 249 5.34 -18.98 -11.93
N LYS A 250 5.49 -20.28 -12.14
CA LYS A 250 6.76 -20.96 -11.87
C LYS A 250 7.79 -20.49 -12.89
N SER A 251 8.94 -20.04 -12.42
CA SER A 251 10.03 -19.62 -13.30
C SER A 251 10.63 -20.84 -14.01
N GLU A 252 10.89 -20.68 -15.31
CA GLU A 252 11.66 -21.65 -16.10
C GLU A 252 13.17 -21.53 -15.87
N SER A 253 13.61 -20.38 -15.32
CA SER A 253 15.00 -20.15 -14.97
C SER A 253 15.39 -20.92 -13.72
N LYS A 254 16.61 -21.47 -13.70
CA LYS A 254 17.23 -22.02 -12.49
C LYS A 254 17.60 -20.95 -11.46
N SER A 255 17.58 -19.66 -11.84
CA SER A 255 17.98 -18.58 -10.96
C SER A 255 16.93 -18.21 -9.92
N ARG A 256 15.63 -18.40 -10.18
CA ARG A 256 14.54 -18.03 -9.27
C ARG A 256 13.38 -19.03 -9.35
N THR A 257 12.59 -19.14 -8.29
CA THR A 257 11.46 -20.08 -8.24
C THR A 257 10.21 -19.51 -8.92
N PHE A 258 9.99 -18.21 -8.78
CA PHE A 258 8.80 -17.53 -9.26
C PHE A 258 9.14 -16.46 -10.29
N ASP A 259 8.24 -16.33 -11.27
CA ASP A 259 8.20 -15.25 -12.24
C ASP A 259 6.83 -14.57 -12.17
N VAL A 260 6.73 -13.38 -12.77
CA VAL A 260 5.47 -12.64 -12.90
C VAL A 260 4.96 -12.75 -14.33
N ILE A 261 3.66 -12.98 -14.50
CA ILE A 261 3.02 -13.06 -15.82
C ILE A 261 3.23 -11.79 -16.66
N GLY A 262 3.23 -11.96 -17.97
CA GLY A 262 3.30 -10.86 -18.92
C GLY A 262 1.99 -10.08 -19.01
N TYR A 263 2.04 -8.93 -19.71
CA TYR A 263 0.86 -8.10 -19.95
C TYR A 263 -0.22 -8.84 -20.74
N LYS A 264 0.19 -9.66 -21.73
CA LYS A 264 -0.72 -10.45 -22.57
C LYS A 264 -1.58 -11.39 -21.73
N GLU A 265 -0.95 -12.11 -20.81
CA GLU A 265 -1.63 -13.05 -19.92
C GLU A 265 -2.57 -12.30 -18.97
N PHE A 266 -2.13 -11.16 -18.42
CA PHE A 266 -2.97 -10.32 -17.57
C PHE A 266 -4.20 -9.75 -18.29
N GLU A 267 -4.02 -9.28 -19.53
CA GLU A 267 -5.11 -8.76 -20.37
C GLU A 267 -6.14 -9.86 -20.66
N ALA A 268 -5.69 -11.07 -20.98
CA ALA A 268 -6.57 -12.22 -21.13
C ALA A 268 -7.35 -12.55 -19.83
N MET A 269 -6.72 -12.44 -18.65
CA MET A 269 -7.42 -12.59 -17.36
C MET A 269 -8.43 -11.45 -17.12
N PHE A 270 -8.12 -10.24 -17.56
CA PHE A 270 -9.00 -9.09 -17.44
C PHE A 270 -10.28 -9.25 -18.26
N GLU A 271 -10.18 -9.84 -19.45
CA GLU A 271 -11.31 -10.12 -20.35
C GLU A 271 -12.04 -11.44 -20.04
N SER A 272 -11.42 -12.32 -19.26
CA SER A 272 -11.96 -13.61 -18.85
C SER A 272 -13.23 -13.50 -18.01
N GLU A 273 -14.18 -14.42 -18.19
CA GLU A 273 -15.37 -14.55 -17.33
C GLU A 273 -15.12 -15.42 -16.08
N GLU A 274 -13.89 -15.90 -15.88
CA GLU A 274 -13.53 -16.79 -14.79
C GLU A 274 -13.69 -16.08 -13.42
N PRO A 275 -14.58 -16.56 -12.53
CA PRO A 275 -14.96 -15.83 -11.32
C PRO A 275 -13.80 -15.54 -10.35
N GLU A 276 -12.80 -16.42 -10.27
CA GLU A 276 -11.66 -16.25 -9.37
C GLU A 276 -10.74 -15.12 -9.84
N GLN A 277 -10.30 -15.14 -11.10
CA GLN A 277 -9.55 -14.06 -11.74
C GLN A 277 -10.29 -12.73 -11.61
N GLN A 278 -11.57 -12.71 -11.98
CA GLN A 278 -12.38 -11.50 -11.95
C GLN A 278 -12.53 -10.92 -10.54
N LYS A 279 -12.61 -11.75 -9.51
CA LYS A 279 -12.67 -11.30 -8.11
C LYS A 279 -11.43 -10.50 -7.72
N TRP A 280 -10.24 -10.97 -8.08
CA TRP A 280 -8.98 -10.31 -7.73
C TRP A 280 -8.72 -9.07 -8.59
N ILE A 281 -9.05 -9.13 -9.88
CA ILE A 281 -8.97 -7.98 -10.78
C ILE A 281 -9.91 -6.86 -10.31
N LYS A 282 -11.14 -7.19 -9.91
CA LYS A 282 -12.09 -6.22 -9.34
C LYS A 282 -11.58 -5.60 -8.03
N ARG A 283 -10.83 -6.34 -7.21
CA ARG A 283 -10.22 -5.78 -5.98
C ARG A 283 -9.12 -4.79 -6.31
N LEU A 284 -8.29 -5.11 -7.31
CA LEU A 284 -7.23 -4.23 -7.81
C LEU A 284 -7.81 -2.97 -8.48
N SER A 285 -8.87 -3.13 -9.27
CA SER A 285 -9.50 -2.05 -10.03
C SER A 285 -10.12 -0.97 -9.15
N LYS A 286 -10.63 -1.34 -7.96
CA LYS A 286 -11.25 -0.40 -7.01
C LYS A 286 -10.39 0.81 -6.65
N LEU A 287 -9.06 0.66 -6.67
CA LEU A 287 -8.14 1.75 -6.37
C LEU A 287 -8.14 2.84 -7.46
N PHE A 288 -8.48 2.49 -8.70
CA PHE A 288 -8.36 3.35 -9.87
C PHE A 288 -9.70 3.71 -10.53
N ASP A 289 -10.71 2.86 -10.38
CA ASP A 289 -11.98 2.96 -11.10
C ASP A 289 -12.76 4.23 -10.73
N GLY A 290 -13.03 5.08 -11.72
CA GLY A 290 -13.76 6.33 -11.54
C GLY A 290 -13.04 7.37 -10.68
N VAL A 291 -11.71 7.28 -10.54
CA VAL A 291 -10.93 8.29 -9.80
C VAL A 291 -10.77 9.55 -10.64
N ALA A 292 -11.26 10.68 -10.12
CA ALA A 292 -11.17 11.98 -10.78
C ALA A 292 -10.13 12.87 -10.08
N VAL A 293 -8.85 12.72 -10.46
CA VAL A 293 -7.71 13.34 -9.76
C VAL A 293 -7.79 14.88 -9.67
N ASN A 294 -8.34 15.53 -10.69
CA ASN A 294 -8.42 17.00 -10.77
C ASN A 294 -9.78 17.56 -10.31
N ASN A 295 -10.67 16.70 -9.84
CA ASN A 295 -11.96 17.14 -9.35
C ASN A 295 -11.83 17.49 -7.87
N VAL A 296 -11.74 18.79 -7.59
CA VAL A 296 -11.64 19.37 -6.23
C VAL A 296 -12.82 18.96 -5.35
N ASP A 297 -13.95 18.60 -5.94
CA ASP A 297 -15.18 18.23 -5.24
C ASP A 297 -15.35 16.72 -4.98
N ALA A 298 -14.43 15.87 -5.45
CA ALA A 298 -14.70 14.43 -5.56
C ALA A 298 -14.75 13.65 -4.23
N ASN A 299 -14.39 14.23 -3.08
CA ASN A 299 -14.30 13.55 -1.78
C ASN A 299 -13.74 12.11 -1.89
N ASP A 300 -12.67 11.97 -2.68
CA ASP A 300 -12.13 10.67 -3.06
C ASP A 300 -10.77 10.45 -2.38
N MET A 301 -10.79 9.67 -1.30
CA MET A 301 -9.60 9.42 -0.48
C MET A 301 -8.59 8.50 -1.17
N ARG A 302 -8.98 7.88 -2.28
CA ARG A 302 -8.07 7.10 -3.13
C ARG A 302 -7.00 7.97 -3.77
N ILE A 303 -7.28 9.27 -4.01
CA ILE A 303 -6.29 10.20 -4.54
C ILE A 303 -5.12 10.36 -3.56
N GLU A 304 -5.42 10.62 -2.28
CA GLU A 304 -4.41 10.74 -1.23
C GLU A 304 -3.69 9.41 -0.97
N GLN A 305 -4.43 8.29 -1.02
CA GLN A 305 -3.84 6.95 -0.94
C GLN A 305 -2.86 6.67 -2.10
N LEU A 306 -3.21 7.07 -3.33
CA LEU A 306 -2.35 6.93 -4.51
C LEU A 306 -1.13 7.84 -4.42
N LYS A 307 -1.24 9.06 -3.89
CA LYS A 307 -0.08 9.93 -3.61
C LYS A 307 0.86 9.32 -2.57
N LYS A 308 0.32 8.79 -1.46
CA LYS A 308 1.11 8.07 -0.46
C LYS A 308 1.79 6.84 -1.06
N THR A 309 1.08 6.09 -1.90
CA THR A 309 1.62 4.94 -2.62
C THR A 309 2.73 5.36 -3.58
N TYR A 310 2.55 6.46 -4.33
CA TYR A 310 3.55 7.02 -5.23
C TYR A 310 4.84 7.37 -4.48
N LYS A 311 4.73 8.04 -3.33
CA LYS A 311 5.88 8.35 -2.46
C LYS A 311 6.55 7.09 -1.90
N SER A 312 5.78 6.09 -1.48
CA SER A 312 6.33 4.81 -1.02
C SER A 312 7.09 4.07 -2.12
N ILE A 313 6.60 4.11 -3.37
CA ILE A 313 7.30 3.54 -4.53
C ILE A 313 8.58 4.32 -4.83
N ALA A 314 8.56 5.65 -4.77
CA ALA A 314 9.75 6.49 -4.93
C ALA A 314 10.82 6.11 -3.88
N ASN A 315 10.42 5.94 -2.62
CA ASN A 315 11.32 5.50 -1.55
C ASN A 315 11.84 4.05 -1.78
N LEU A 316 11.04 3.16 -2.37
CA LEU A 316 11.50 1.82 -2.75
C LEU A 316 12.57 1.88 -3.84
N ILE A 317 12.38 2.71 -4.87
CA ILE A 317 13.36 2.95 -5.95
C ILE A 317 14.69 3.42 -5.36
N LEU A 318 14.68 4.42 -4.47
CA LEU A 318 15.90 4.92 -3.82
C LEU A 318 16.61 3.86 -2.97
N ILE A 319 15.85 3.03 -2.24
CA ILE A 319 16.45 1.95 -1.43
C ILE A 319 17.06 0.85 -2.30
N ILE A 320 16.50 0.57 -3.49
CA ILE A 320 17.09 -0.38 -4.43
C ILE A 320 18.37 0.20 -5.03
N ASP A 321 18.36 1.48 -5.41
CA ASP A 321 19.52 2.20 -5.95
C ASP A 321 20.69 2.28 -4.96
N GLU A 322 20.41 2.57 -3.69
CA GLU A 322 21.42 2.64 -2.62
C GLU A 322 21.94 1.28 -2.14
N SER A 323 21.36 0.17 -2.62
CA SER A 323 21.76 -1.16 -2.18
C SER A 323 23.17 -1.52 -2.68
N GLU A 324 23.92 -2.34 -1.93
CA GLU A 324 25.26 -2.83 -2.34
C GLU A 324 25.25 -3.65 -3.64
N VAL A 325 24.07 -3.91 -4.20
CA VAL A 325 23.94 -4.51 -5.50
C VAL A 325 23.89 -3.39 -6.52
N ASP A 326 25.07 -2.93 -6.93
CA ASP A 326 25.23 -2.08 -8.10
C ASP A 326 24.72 -2.84 -9.34
N LEU A 327 23.43 -2.61 -9.66
CA LEU A 327 22.75 -3.31 -10.73
C LEU A 327 22.58 -2.41 -11.96
N GLY A 328 22.91 -1.11 -11.90
CA GLY A 328 22.71 -0.16 -13.00
C GLY A 328 21.30 -0.16 -13.58
N LEU A 329 20.29 -0.54 -12.78
CA LEU A 329 18.96 -0.93 -13.29
C LEU A 329 18.08 0.25 -13.62
N LEU A 330 18.20 1.30 -12.83
CA LEU A 330 17.25 2.41 -12.80
C LEU A 330 17.86 3.56 -13.57
N GLY A 331 17.06 4.19 -14.43
CA GLY A 331 17.52 5.38 -15.15
C GLY A 331 17.85 6.51 -14.18
N THR A 332 18.85 7.33 -14.51
CA THR A 332 19.19 8.54 -13.73
C THR A 332 17.97 9.46 -13.57
N GLU A 333 17.18 9.62 -14.63
CA GLU A 333 15.92 10.38 -14.61
C GLU A 333 14.93 9.83 -13.58
N THR A 334 14.80 8.50 -13.47
CA THR A 334 13.93 7.84 -12.49
C THR A 334 14.38 8.17 -11.07
N ILE A 335 15.69 8.10 -10.81
CA ILE A 335 16.28 8.36 -9.49
C ILE A 335 16.08 9.83 -9.11
N ASP A 336 16.36 10.76 -10.02
CA ASP A 336 16.24 12.20 -9.77
C ASP A 336 14.78 12.60 -9.50
N MET A 337 13.84 12.06 -10.29
CA MET A 337 12.41 12.28 -10.05
C MET A 337 11.98 11.67 -8.72
N ALA A 338 12.44 10.46 -8.38
CA ALA A 338 12.11 9.82 -7.10
C ALA A 338 12.61 10.64 -5.89
N LYS A 339 13.79 11.27 -5.99
CA LYS A 339 14.29 12.21 -4.99
C LYS A 339 13.37 13.42 -4.84
N SER A 340 12.94 14.02 -5.96
CA SER A 340 12.00 15.16 -5.95
C SER A 340 10.73 14.83 -5.17
N ILE A 341 10.08 13.71 -5.50
CA ILE A 341 8.84 13.25 -4.86
C ILE A 341 9.02 12.97 -3.36
N CYS A 342 10.18 12.45 -2.96
CA CYS A 342 10.47 12.21 -1.54
C CYS A 342 10.73 13.53 -0.78
N SER A 343 11.22 14.57 -1.45
CA SER A 343 11.62 15.86 -0.85
C SER A 343 10.49 16.88 -0.68
N GLU A 344 9.35 16.73 -1.36
CA GLU A 344 8.16 17.61 -1.25
C GLU A 344 7.36 17.41 0.06
N ALA A 345 8.04 17.20 1.19
CA ALA A 345 7.45 16.82 2.48
C ALA A 345 7.51 17.94 3.53
#